data_AF-A0A415L415-F1
#
_entry.id   AF-A0A415L415-F1
#
_cell.length_a   1.000
_cell.length_b   1.000
_cell.length_c   1.000
_cell.angle_alpha   90.00
_cell.angle_beta   90.00
_cell.angle_gamma   90.00
#
_symmetry.space_group_name_H-M   'P 1'
#
loop_
_entity.id
_entity.type
_entity.pdbx_description
1 polymer ?
#
loop_
_entity_poly.entity_id
_entity_poly.type
_entity_poly.pdbx_seq_one_letter_code
_entity_poly.pdbx_strand_id
1 'polypeptide(L)'
;MKALISNPPFNLKWESPPFAQIQPRFAEFDVPPDSNANFAFVLSGVQKADKCVFILPQSVLQSKEEKEIRKQLICKNYVEAVIVCPDSMFEATGVGTCILVLNKHKTTATVEFIDLKEKYQIEEREQRGQYGGKAHTNRVYKKQYKVFSEDTIIEALQWISERASIPGYCKSVPIKEIEENEYTLLAGHYIEIVYEENVHRSYEEITKDINRIVKEKNACKLTLNESLAKSMGFDVALYKKDAEDNKEFNEILKKLGAEPIIKHNYFATSKNKNEIKFENASKEILSSVLIMILNSWKQHIYYLNQEENRYLAELRDALLPDLMSGKINL
;
A
#
# COMPACT_ATOMS: atom_id res chain seq x y z
N MET A 1 -7.14 41.21 -4.24
CA MET A 1 -7.39 40.59 -2.91
C MET A 1 -6.04 40.15 -2.35
N LYS A 2 -5.73 40.35 -1.05
CA LYS A 2 -4.40 39.98 -0.53
C LYS A 2 -4.21 38.46 -0.41
N ALA A 3 -5.24 37.74 0.05
CA ALA A 3 -5.21 36.28 0.16
C ALA A 3 -6.58 35.65 -0.16
N LEU A 4 -6.58 34.42 -0.67
CA LEU A 4 -7.78 33.62 -0.95
C LEU A 4 -7.60 32.20 -0.40
N ILE A 5 -8.64 31.65 0.22
CA ILE A 5 -8.70 30.24 0.66
C ILE A 5 -9.92 29.62 0.00
N SER A 6 -9.78 28.42 -0.56
CA SER A 6 -10.90 27.73 -1.22
C SER A 6 -10.81 26.21 -1.12
N ASN A 7 -11.96 25.58 -0.94
CA ASN A 7 -12.17 24.15 -1.07
C ASN A 7 -13.19 23.92 -2.21
N PRO A 8 -12.77 24.02 -3.48
CA PRO A 8 -13.68 23.88 -4.60
C PRO A 8 -14.19 22.43 -4.74
N PRO A 9 -15.33 22.21 -5.42
CA PRO A 9 -15.80 20.86 -5.75
C PRO A 9 -14.75 20.10 -6.56
N PHE A 10 -14.44 18.87 -6.14
CA PHE A 10 -13.39 18.06 -6.75
C PHE A 10 -13.84 17.44 -8.07
N ASN A 11 -12.98 17.50 -9.08
CA ASN A 11 -13.15 16.84 -10.38
C ASN A 11 -14.50 17.16 -11.05
N LEU A 12 -15.01 18.38 -10.82
CA LEU A 12 -16.25 18.83 -11.42
C LEU A 12 -16.05 18.97 -12.92
N LYS A 13 -16.94 18.35 -13.71
CA LYS A 13 -17.01 18.63 -15.14
C LYS A 13 -17.50 20.05 -15.37
N TRP A 14 -16.91 20.73 -16.33
CA TRP A 14 -17.28 22.11 -16.67
C TRP A 14 -17.25 22.30 -18.17
N GLU A 15 -17.78 23.43 -18.61
CA GLU A 15 -17.74 23.83 -20.01
C GLU A 15 -16.81 25.04 -20.12
N SER A 16 -15.72 24.86 -20.86
CA SER A 16 -14.80 25.95 -21.15
C SER A 16 -15.55 27.07 -21.89
N PRO A 17 -15.47 28.32 -21.43
CA PRO A 17 -16.18 29.41 -22.09
C PRO A 17 -15.62 29.63 -23.51
N PRO A 18 -16.46 30.08 -24.47
CA PRO A 18 -15.98 30.49 -25.78
C PRO A 18 -14.84 31.51 -25.65
N PHE A 19 -13.78 31.32 -26.43
CA PHE A 19 -12.57 32.16 -26.37
C PHE A 19 -11.92 32.22 -24.98
N ALA A 20 -11.93 31.11 -24.24
CA ALA A 20 -11.35 31.00 -22.90
C ALA A 20 -9.96 31.65 -22.77
N GLN A 21 -9.08 31.48 -23.76
CA GLN A 21 -7.72 32.05 -23.76
C GLN A 21 -7.68 33.58 -23.63
N ILE A 22 -8.73 34.31 -24.02
CA ILE A 22 -8.81 35.78 -23.91
C ILE A 22 -9.18 36.20 -22.48
N GLN A 23 -9.75 35.30 -21.67
CA GLN A 23 -10.10 35.63 -20.30
C GLN A 23 -8.84 35.86 -19.45
N PRO A 24 -8.80 36.90 -18.61
CA PRO A 24 -7.62 37.23 -17.81
C PRO A 24 -7.10 36.07 -16.93
N ARG A 25 -7.98 35.16 -16.52
CA ARG A 25 -7.61 33.98 -15.71
C ARG A 25 -6.85 32.91 -16.49
N PHE A 26 -6.97 32.88 -17.81
CA PHE A 26 -6.33 31.90 -18.69
C PHE A 26 -5.32 32.54 -19.63
N ALA A 27 -5.22 33.87 -19.69
CA ALA A 27 -4.36 34.57 -20.67
C ALA A 27 -2.90 34.11 -20.66
N GLU A 28 -2.36 33.71 -19.50
CA GLU A 28 -0.97 33.26 -19.34
C GLU A 28 -0.82 31.75 -19.10
N PHE A 29 -1.92 31.00 -19.23
CA PHE A 29 -1.99 29.58 -18.88
C PHE A 29 -2.78 28.79 -19.92
N ASP A 30 -2.57 27.48 -19.95
CA ASP A 30 -3.42 26.59 -20.74
C ASP A 30 -4.81 26.49 -20.11
N VAL A 31 -5.81 26.30 -20.97
CA VAL A 31 -7.20 26.12 -20.51
C VAL A 31 -7.36 24.69 -19.96
N PRO A 32 -7.85 24.52 -18.72
CA PRO A 32 -8.10 23.19 -18.17
C PRO A 32 -9.10 22.38 -19.02
N PRO A 33 -9.02 21.05 -19.05
CA PRO A 33 -9.93 20.23 -19.83
C PRO A 33 -11.35 20.29 -19.26
N ASP A 34 -12.37 20.19 -20.13
CA ASP A 34 -13.79 20.18 -19.73
C ASP A 34 -14.15 19.02 -18.77
N SER A 35 -13.36 17.94 -18.82
CA SER A 35 -13.46 16.80 -17.90
C SER A 35 -13.17 17.17 -16.45
N ASN A 36 -12.42 18.24 -16.18
CA ASN A 36 -11.93 18.58 -14.84
C ASN A 36 -11.73 20.10 -14.61
N ALA A 37 -12.53 20.67 -13.70
CA ALA A 37 -12.47 22.09 -13.36
C ALA A 37 -11.46 22.45 -12.27
N ASN A 38 -10.68 21.50 -11.72
CA ASN A 38 -9.77 21.76 -10.59
C ASN A 38 -8.84 22.94 -10.86
N PHE A 39 -8.09 22.92 -11.97
CA PHE A 39 -7.23 24.06 -12.33
C PHE A 39 -8.02 25.29 -12.81
N ALA A 40 -9.27 25.16 -13.25
CA ALA A 40 -10.10 26.31 -13.58
C ALA A 40 -10.39 27.17 -12.33
N PHE A 41 -10.62 26.52 -11.18
CA PHE A 41 -10.74 27.20 -9.89
C PHE A 41 -9.41 27.79 -9.43
N VAL A 42 -8.31 27.04 -9.56
CA VAL A 42 -6.96 27.51 -9.18
C VAL A 42 -6.59 28.78 -9.93
N LEU A 43 -6.67 28.75 -11.26
CA LEU A 43 -6.30 29.89 -12.12
C LEU A 43 -7.24 31.09 -11.88
N SER A 44 -8.53 30.85 -11.63
CA SER A 44 -9.46 31.91 -11.25
C SER A 44 -9.10 32.57 -9.92
N GLY A 45 -8.60 31.83 -8.93
CA GLY A 45 -8.16 32.40 -7.67
C GLY A 45 -6.82 33.13 -7.80
N VAL A 46 -5.86 32.54 -8.52
CA VAL A 46 -4.58 33.19 -8.86
C VAL A 46 -4.84 34.52 -9.56
N GLN A 47 -5.81 34.62 -10.47
CA GLN A 47 -6.15 35.90 -11.10
C GLN A 47 -6.64 36.96 -10.09
N LYS A 48 -7.36 36.57 -9.04
CA LYS A 48 -8.03 37.48 -8.09
C LYS A 48 -7.18 37.86 -6.87
N ALA A 49 -6.19 37.04 -6.50
CA ALA A 49 -5.41 37.20 -5.29
C ALA A 49 -3.90 36.98 -5.50
N ASP A 50 -3.11 37.53 -4.58
CA ASP A 50 -1.64 37.39 -4.60
C ASP A 50 -1.17 36.09 -3.95
N LYS A 51 -1.84 35.67 -2.88
CA LYS A 51 -1.63 34.38 -2.20
C LYS A 51 -2.93 33.58 -2.19
N CYS A 52 -2.86 32.31 -2.58
CA CYS A 52 -4.02 31.41 -2.61
C CYS A 52 -3.69 30.11 -1.89
N VAL A 53 -4.66 29.55 -1.16
CA VAL A 53 -4.59 28.24 -0.52
C VAL A 53 -5.78 27.42 -0.99
N PHE A 54 -5.52 26.32 -1.66
CA PHE A 54 -6.57 25.43 -2.19
C PHE A 54 -6.49 24.06 -1.56
N ILE A 55 -7.63 23.53 -1.13
CA ILE A 55 -7.79 22.10 -0.86
C ILE A 55 -8.25 21.44 -2.16
N LEU A 56 -7.50 20.46 -2.65
CA LEU A 56 -7.73 19.78 -3.92
C LEU A 56 -7.56 18.25 -3.75
N PRO A 57 -8.09 17.43 -4.67
CA PRO A 57 -7.77 16.00 -4.68
C PRO A 57 -6.30 15.80 -5.07
N GLN A 58 -5.63 14.79 -4.51
CA GLN A 58 -4.21 14.51 -4.80
C GLN A 58 -3.91 14.25 -6.30
N SER A 59 -4.92 13.92 -7.10
CA SER A 59 -4.78 13.72 -8.55
C SER A 59 -4.20 14.93 -9.28
N VAL A 60 -4.42 16.16 -8.80
CA VAL A 60 -3.90 17.39 -9.44
C VAL A 60 -2.37 17.43 -9.47
N LEU A 61 -1.71 16.73 -8.54
CA LEU A 61 -0.25 16.71 -8.39
C LEU A 61 0.45 15.93 -9.51
N GLN A 62 -0.28 15.04 -10.20
CA GLN A 62 0.25 14.14 -11.23
C GLN A 62 -0.60 14.03 -12.49
N SER A 63 -1.72 14.77 -12.57
CA SER A 63 -2.60 14.78 -13.74
C SER A 63 -1.82 15.04 -15.02
N LYS A 64 -1.97 14.14 -16.00
CA LYS A 64 -1.30 14.22 -17.30
C LYS A 64 -1.94 15.28 -18.19
N GLU A 65 -3.27 15.36 -18.20
CA GLU A 65 -4.04 16.34 -18.98
C GLU A 65 -3.77 17.78 -18.51
N GLU A 66 -3.48 17.97 -17.23
CA GLU A 66 -3.23 19.28 -16.62
C GLU A 66 -1.73 19.56 -16.38
N LYS A 67 -0.84 18.75 -16.98
CA LYS A 67 0.62 18.85 -16.80
C LYS A 67 1.17 20.21 -17.19
N GLU A 68 0.74 20.77 -18.33
CA GLU A 68 1.28 22.04 -18.81
C GLU A 68 0.87 23.21 -17.92
N ILE A 69 -0.35 23.21 -17.39
CA ILE A 69 -0.81 24.23 -16.42
C ILE A 69 0.05 24.19 -15.15
N ARG A 70 0.28 22.99 -14.62
CA ARG A 70 1.13 22.79 -13.44
C ARG A 70 2.56 23.28 -13.70
N LYS A 71 3.13 22.93 -14.85
CA LYS A 71 4.43 23.43 -15.29
C LYS A 71 4.46 24.96 -15.38
N GLN A 72 3.46 25.59 -16.01
CA GLN A 72 3.37 27.06 -16.11
C GLN A 72 3.33 27.74 -14.73
N LEU A 73 2.59 27.18 -13.78
CA LEU A 73 2.55 27.68 -12.39
C LEU A 73 3.91 27.55 -11.68
N ILE A 74 4.63 26.45 -11.91
CA ILE A 74 5.97 26.21 -11.35
C ILE A 74 7.00 27.15 -12.01
N CYS A 75 7.00 27.27 -13.33
CA CYS A 75 7.93 28.13 -14.08
C CYS A 75 7.73 29.61 -13.77
N LYS A 76 6.50 30.05 -13.47
CA LYS A 76 6.22 31.40 -12.96
C LYS A 76 6.60 31.60 -11.49
N ASN A 77 7.13 30.57 -10.83
CA ASN A 77 7.47 30.55 -9.42
C ASN A 77 6.29 30.83 -8.48
N TYR A 78 5.08 30.36 -8.83
CA TYR A 78 3.89 30.62 -8.01
C TYR A 78 3.66 29.55 -6.95
N VAL A 79 4.07 28.30 -7.16
CA VAL A 79 3.87 27.23 -6.17
C VAL A 79 4.81 27.46 -4.98
N GLU A 80 4.25 27.72 -3.80
CA GLU A 80 5.00 27.94 -2.55
C GLU A 80 5.15 26.64 -1.78
N ALA A 81 4.05 25.91 -1.57
CA ALA A 81 4.05 24.66 -0.82
C ALA A 81 3.01 23.67 -1.35
N VAL A 82 3.31 22.38 -1.20
CA VAL A 82 2.43 21.25 -1.49
C VAL A 82 2.36 20.38 -0.24
N ILE A 83 1.19 20.33 0.39
CA ILE A 83 0.97 19.56 1.62
C ILE A 83 0.05 18.39 1.26
N VAL A 84 0.55 17.17 1.37
CA VAL A 84 -0.25 15.96 1.16
C VAL A 84 -0.94 15.59 2.46
N CYS A 85 -2.27 15.51 2.43
CA CYS A 85 -3.08 15.20 3.60
C CYS A 85 -3.35 13.69 3.71
N PRO A 86 -3.69 13.21 4.92
CA PRO A 86 -4.32 11.91 5.10
C PRO A 86 -5.54 11.72 4.19
N ASP A 87 -5.85 10.48 3.87
CA ASP A 87 -7.12 10.10 3.27
C ASP A 87 -8.27 10.16 4.31
N SER A 88 -9.51 9.98 3.87
CA SER A 88 -10.67 9.91 4.77
C SER A 88 -10.81 11.06 5.79
N MET A 89 -10.32 12.25 5.44
CA MET A 89 -10.54 13.47 6.24
C MET A 89 -11.90 14.12 5.98
N PHE A 90 -12.52 13.83 4.83
CA PHE A 90 -13.79 14.44 4.42
C PHE A 90 -14.99 13.52 4.73
N GLU A 91 -16.10 14.13 5.14
CA GLU A 91 -17.33 13.39 5.42
C GLU A 91 -17.90 12.67 4.19
N ALA A 92 -17.86 13.36 3.05
CA ALA A 92 -18.46 12.92 1.80
C ALA A 92 -17.61 11.92 1.00
N THR A 93 -16.30 11.83 1.25
CA THR A 93 -15.37 11.07 0.40
C THR A 93 -14.15 10.59 1.19
N GLY A 94 -13.70 9.36 0.91
CA GLY A 94 -12.45 8.81 1.45
C GLY A 94 -11.19 9.21 0.68
N VAL A 95 -11.31 10.00 -0.40
CA VAL A 95 -10.20 10.35 -1.28
C VAL A 95 -9.15 11.19 -0.55
N GLY A 96 -7.87 10.88 -0.76
CA GLY A 96 -6.75 11.68 -0.30
C GLY A 96 -6.73 13.07 -0.95
N THR A 97 -6.54 14.09 -0.13
CA THR A 97 -6.46 15.49 -0.56
C THR A 97 -5.05 16.05 -0.41
N CYS A 98 -4.82 17.20 -1.04
CA CYS A 98 -3.64 18.02 -0.83
C CYS A 98 -4.04 19.48 -0.63
N ILE A 99 -3.22 20.22 0.11
CA ILE A 99 -3.29 21.67 0.18
C ILE A 99 -2.20 22.24 -0.74
N LEU A 100 -2.63 22.98 -1.76
CA LEU A 100 -1.76 23.68 -2.69
C LEU A 100 -1.70 25.17 -2.31
N VAL A 101 -0.50 25.64 -1.98
CA VAL A 101 -0.25 27.05 -1.64
C VAL A 101 0.42 27.73 -2.82
N LEU A 102 -0.19 28.81 -3.30
CA LEU A 102 0.29 29.63 -4.42
C LEU A 102 0.57 31.05 -3.95
N ASN A 103 1.68 31.64 -4.34
CA ASN A 103 2.08 32.99 -3.96
C ASN A 103 2.87 33.67 -5.09
N LYS A 104 2.30 34.74 -5.65
CA LYS A 104 2.92 35.50 -6.74
C LYS A 104 4.15 36.30 -6.34
N HIS A 105 4.28 36.60 -5.05
CA HIS A 105 5.38 37.38 -4.48
C HIS A 105 6.42 36.48 -3.81
N LYS A 106 6.43 35.19 -4.14
CA LYS A 106 7.43 34.24 -3.67
C LYS A 106 8.81 34.62 -4.21
N THR A 107 9.77 34.76 -3.30
CA THR A 107 11.16 35.16 -3.62
C THR A 107 12.12 33.97 -3.66
N THR A 108 11.73 32.82 -3.14
CA THR A 108 12.54 31.59 -3.16
C THR A 108 12.36 30.84 -4.47
N ALA A 109 13.38 30.08 -4.89
CA ALA A 109 13.32 29.18 -6.05
C ALA A 109 13.09 27.72 -5.64
N THR A 110 12.40 27.49 -4.51
CA THR A 110 12.13 26.17 -3.91
C THR A 110 10.63 25.97 -3.69
N VAL A 111 10.12 24.75 -3.79
CA VAL A 111 8.77 24.39 -3.35
C VAL A 111 8.88 23.56 -2.09
N GLU A 112 8.10 23.90 -1.08
CA GLU A 112 8.08 23.18 0.20
C GLU A 112 7.11 21.99 0.10
N PHE A 113 7.65 20.78 0.07
CA PHE A 113 6.85 19.55 0.08
C PHE A 113 6.69 19.03 1.50
N ILE A 114 5.46 18.69 1.86
CA ILE A 114 5.11 18.11 3.16
C ILE A 114 4.22 16.90 2.92
N ASP A 115 4.58 15.76 3.50
CA ASP A 115 3.76 14.55 3.54
C ASP A 115 3.24 14.32 4.97
N LEU A 116 1.93 14.51 5.15
CA LEU A 116 1.24 14.29 6.42
C LEU A 116 0.34 13.06 6.37
N LYS A 117 0.45 12.17 5.38
CA LYS A 117 -0.46 11.01 5.23
C LYS A 117 -0.56 10.17 6.48
N GLU A 118 0.55 9.99 7.19
CA GLU A 118 0.66 9.21 8.43
C GLU A 118 0.60 10.07 9.71
N LYS A 119 0.51 11.40 9.61
CA LYS A 119 0.35 12.31 10.76
C LYS A 119 -1.12 12.71 10.94
N TYR A 120 -1.87 11.87 11.65
CA TYR A 120 -3.28 12.12 11.96
C TYR A 120 -3.70 11.52 13.29
N GLN A 121 -4.83 12.01 13.80
CA GLN A 121 -5.60 11.39 14.87
C GLN A 121 -6.90 10.85 14.29
N ILE A 122 -7.46 9.83 14.95
CA ILE A 122 -8.76 9.29 14.59
C ILE A 122 -9.82 9.96 15.46
N GLU A 123 -10.79 10.58 14.82
CA GLU A 123 -11.98 11.12 15.47
C GLU A 123 -13.21 10.34 15.02
N GLU A 124 -14.02 9.87 15.96
CA GLU A 124 -15.31 9.23 15.65
C GLU A 124 -16.42 10.29 15.72
N ARG A 125 -17.16 10.46 14.62
CA ARG A 125 -18.32 11.35 14.56
C ARG A 125 -19.58 10.58 14.19
N GLU A 126 -20.70 11.05 14.72
CA GLU A 126 -22.03 10.54 14.38
C GLU A 126 -22.56 11.26 13.13
N GLN A 127 -22.89 10.49 12.09
CA GLN A 127 -23.51 11.01 10.88
C GLN A 127 -24.94 10.47 10.76
N ARG A 128 -25.89 11.37 10.48
CA ARG A 128 -27.26 10.99 10.09
C ARG A 128 -27.35 10.93 8.58
N GLY A 129 -27.99 9.90 8.04
CA GLY A 129 -28.22 9.81 6.59
C GLY A 129 -29.00 11.03 6.09
N GLN A 130 -28.43 11.84 5.20
CA GLN A 130 -29.10 13.03 4.67
C GLN A 130 -30.01 12.71 3.46
N TYR A 131 -29.75 11.61 2.75
CA TYR A 131 -30.46 11.22 1.53
C TYR A 131 -30.83 9.74 1.55
N GLY A 132 -32.08 9.42 1.19
CA GLY A 132 -32.64 8.05 1.18
C GLY A 132 -34.09 8.00 1.69
N GLY A 133 -34.69 6.79 1.71
CA GLY A 133 -36.02 6.57 2.30
C GLY A 133 -36.03 6.75 3.84
N LYS A 134 -37.22 6.76 4.46
CA LYS A 134 -37.43 7.01 5.91
C LYS A 134 -36.55 6.15 6.85
N ALA A 135 -36.11 4.97 6.40
CA ALA A 135 -35.23 4.09 7.17
C ALA A 135 -33.75 4.53 7.18
N HIS A 136 -33.30 5.30 6.17
CA HIS A 136 -31.92 5.81 6.08
C HIS A 136 -31.75 7.15 6.79
N THR A 137 -32.79 8.00 6.80
CA THR A 137 -32.71 9.34 7.39
C THR A 137 -32.68 9.36 8.92
N ASN A 138 -33.17 8.30 9.57
CA ASN A 138 -33.18 8.16 11.03
C ASN A 138 -32.04 7.30 11.60
N ARG A 139 -31.16 6.75 10.75
CA ARG A 139 -30.06 5.90 11.21
C ARG A 139 -28.82 6.75 11.50
N VAL A 140 -28.30 6.62 12.72
CA VAL A 140 -27.02 7.20 13.14
C VAL A 140 -25.93 6.20 12.81
N TYR A 141 -24.95 6.64 12.02
CA TYR A 141 -23.75 5.88 11.71
C TYR A 141 -22.58 6.52 12.45
N LYS A 142 -21.76 5.70 13.12
CA LYS A 142 -20.47 6.12 13.65
C LYS A 142 -19.44 5.95 12.54
N LYS A 143 -18.78 7.04 12.16
CA LYS A 143 -17.73 7.03 11.14
C LYS A 143 -16.47 7.62 11.72
N GLN A 144 -15.35 6.97 11.43
CA GLN A 144 -14.03 7.43 11.82
C GLN A 144 -13.47 8.34 10.73
N TYR A 145 -12.86 9.43 11.16
CA TYR A 145 -12.24 10.42 10.30
C TYR A 145 -10.82 10.65 10.75
N LYS A 146 -9.93 10.87 9.79
CA LYS A 146 -8.58 11.33 10.07
C LYS A 146 -8.63 12.85 10.24
N VAL A 147 -8.05 13.35 11.32
CA VAL A 147 -7.98 14.79 11.63
C VAL A 147 -6.56 15.17 12.02
N PHE A 148 -6.19 16.42 11.76
CA PHE A 148 -4.91 16.95 12.24
C PHE A 148 -5.02 17.35 13.70
N SER A 149 -3.99 17.05 14.48
CA SER A 149 -3.81 17.69 15.79
C SER A 149 -3.30 19.13 15.61
N GLU A 150 -3.48 19.97 16.63
CA GLU A 150 -2.91 21.33 16.64
C GLU A 150 -1.39 21.29 16.46
N ASP A 151 -0.71 20.36 17.14
CA ASP A 151 0.75 20.16 17.02
C ASP A 151 1.16 19.84 15.58
N THR A 152 0.41 18.97 14.88
CA THR A 152 0.69 18.63 13.47
C THR A 152 0.60 19.85 12.57
N ILE A 153 -0.37 20.73 12.82
CA ILE A 153 -0.55 21.97 12.05
C ILE A 153 0.61 22.93 12.33
N ILE A 154 0.98 23.11 13.60
CA ILE A 154 2.09 23.99 14.02
C ILE A 154 3.41 23.51 13.41
N GLU A 155 3.70 22.21 13.50
CA GLU A 155 4.89 21.60 12.91
C GLU A 155 4.94 21.82 11.39
N ALA A 156 3.85 21.56 10.68
CA ALA A 156 3.80 21.77 9.23
C ALA A 156 4.06 23.23 8.84
N LEU A 157 3.48 24.19 9.59
CA LEU A 157 3.75 25.62 9.38
C LEU A 157 5.21 25.98 9.66
N GLN A 158 5.79 25.40 10.73
CA GLN A 158 7.19 25.59 11.07
C GLN A 158 8.10 25.09 9.96
N TRP A 159 7.87 23.87 9.46
CA TRP A 159 8.65 23.27 8.37
C TRP A 159 8.62 24.10 7.10
N ILE A 160 7.47 24.70 6.74
CA ILE A 160 7.38 25.63 5.61
C ILE A 160 8.22 26.89 5.88
N SER A 161 8.10 27.46 7.07
CA SER A 161 8.78 28.72 7.41
C SER A 161 10.31 28.58 7.46
N GLU A 162 10.78 27.45 7.97
CA GLU A 162 12.20 27.12 8.14
C GLU A 162 12.81 26.46 6.90
N ARG A 163 11.97 26.05 5.92
CA ARG A 163 12.38 25.24 4.76
C ARG A 163 13.10 23.96 5.19
N ALA A 164 12.49 23.27 6.16
CA ALA A 164 13.07 22.09 6.78
C ALA A 164 13.16 20.91 5.80
N SER A 165 14.13 20.03 6.05
CA SER A 165 14.28 18.76 5.34
C SER A 165 14.32 17.63 6.37
N ILE A 166 13.22 16.92 6.51
CA ILE A 166 13.04 15.83 7.46
C ILE A 166 12.63 14.59 6.67
N PRO A 167 13.46 13.53 6.65
CA PRO A 167 13.13 12.26 6.00
C PRO A 167 11.74 11.76 6.42
N GLY A 168 10.96 11.27 5.45
CA GLY A 168 9.59 10.80 5.64
C GLY A 168 8.52 11.89 5.76
N TYR A 169 8.87 13.16 5.99
CA TYR A 169 7.88 14.20 6.31
C TYR A 169 7.93 15.45 5.44
N CYS A 170 9.10 16.04 5.21
CA CYS A 170 9.17 17.28 4.43
C CYS A 170 10.51 17.48 3.74
N LYS A 171 10.50 18.22 2.64
CA LYS A 171 11.72 18.65 1.94
C LYS A 171 11.48 19.96 1.20
N SER A 172 12.44 20.86 1.29
CA SER A 172 12.54 22.03 0.42
C SER A 172 13.20 21.63 -0.90
N VAL A 173 12.45 21.70 -2.00
CA VAL A 173 12.89 21.15 -3.30
C VAL A 173 13.14 22.27 -4.30
N PRO A 174 14.35 22.41 -4.87
CA PRO A 174 14.62 23.39 -5.92
C PRO A 174 13.75 23.16 -7.16
N ILE A 175 13.30 24.23 -7.81
CA ILE A 175 12.49 24.15 -9.06
C ILE A 175 13.19 23.30 -10.14
N LYS A 176 14.52 23.32 -10.18
CA LYS A 176 15.30 22.51 -11.13
C LYS A 176 15.12 21.00 -10.90
N GLU A 177 15.08 20.54 -9.65
CA GLU A 177 14.80 19.12 -9.33
C GLU A 177 13.37 18.74 -9.73
N ILE A 178 12.43 19.68 -9.65
CA ILE A 178 11.04 19.49 -10.09
C ILE A 178 10.96 19.38 -11.62
N GLU A 179 11.73 20.19 -12.35
CA GLU A 179 11.84 20.12 -13.81
C GLU A 179 12.43 18.78 -14.29
N GLU A 180 13.49 18.29 -13.63
CA GLU A 180 14.09 16.98 -13.89
C GLU A 180 13.09 15.83 -13.65
N ASN A 181 12.15 16.01 -12.72
CA ASN A 181 11.04 15.09 -12.45
C ASN A 181 9.76 15.40 -13.26
N GLU A 182 9.91 16.03 -14.42
CA GLU A 182 8.82 16.34 -15.36
C GLU A 182 7.67 17.16 -14.76
N TYR A 183 7.96 18.06 -13.82
CA TYR A 183 6.98 18.91 -13.14
C TYR A 183 5.89 18.13 -12.39
N THR A 184 6.18 16.92 -11.92
CA THR A 184 5.34 16.24 -10.93
C THR A 184 5.36 17.01 -9.61
N LEU A 185 4.26 16.97 -8.86
CA LEU A 185 4.22 17.49 -7.48
C LEU A 185 3.92 16.36 -6.48
N LEU A 186 4.22 15.11 -6.85
CA LEU A 186 4.12 13.98 -5.94
C LEU A 186 5.26 14.03 -4.92
N ALA A 187 4.92 14.24 -3.65
CA ALA A 187 5.90 14.36 -2.58
C ALA A 187 6.86 13.15 -2.48
N GLY A 188 6.39 11.94 -2.80
CA GLY A 188 7.20 10.72 -2.77
C GLY A 188 8.35 10.65 -3.79
N HIS A 189 8.40 11.57 -4.78
CA HIS A 189 9.57 11.71 -5.66
C HIS A 189 10.73 12.47 -5.00
N TYR A 190 10.43 13.23 -3.94
CA TYR A 190 11.36 14.19 -3.36
C TYR A 190 11.72 13.85 -1.90
N ILE A 191 10.74 13.38 -1.13
CA ILE A 191 10.90 13.04 0.27
C ILE A 191 11.45 11.62 0.38
N GLU A 192 12.57 11.47 1.09
CA GLU A 192 13.18 10.18 1.35
C GLU A 192 12.25 9.29 2.17
N ILE A 193 12.08 8.05 1.71
CA ILE A 193 11.32 7.03 2.45
C ILE A 193 12.20 6.56 3.60
N VAL A 194 11.76 6.81 4.83
CA VAL A 194 12.37 6.23 6.02
C VAL A 194 11.81 4.83 6.18
N TYR A 195 12.63 3.83 5.87
CA TYR A 195 12.32 2.46 6.24
C TYR A 195 12.61 2.31 7.74
N GLU A 196 11.59 1.99 8.53
CA GLU A 196 11.83 1.47 9.87
C GLU A 196 12.49 0.09 9.72
N GLU A 197 13.67 -0.11 10.33
CA GLU A 197 14.27 -1.43 10.40
C GLU A 197 13.31 -2.37 11.13
N ASN A 198 12.76 -3.34 10.40
CA ASN A 198 11.95 -4.37 11.01
C ASN A 198 12.86 -5.22 11.89
N VAL A 199 12.65 -5.15 13.21
CA VAL A 199 13.33 -6.04 14.15
C VAL A 199 12.72 -7.43 13.98
N HIS A 200 13.43 -8.28 13.26
CA HIS A 200 13.08 -9.68 13.09
C HIS A 200 14.23 -10.58 13.57
N ARG A 201 13.92 -11.84 13.87
CA ARG A 201 14.92 -12.87 14.16
C ARG A 201 15.76 -13.15 12.92
N SER A 202 16.98 -13.68 13.07
CA SER A 202 17.83 -13.91 11.90
C SER A 202 17.17 -14.86 10.90
N TYR A 203 17.46 -14.69 9.61
CA TYR A 203 16.94 -15.58 8.58
C TYR A 203 17.32 -17.05 8.84
N GLU A 204 18.52 -17.29 9.39
CA GLU A 204 18.99 -18.62 9.80
C GLU A 204 18.10 -19.24 10.89
N GLU A 205 17.70 -18.48 11.92
CA GLU A 205 16.83 -19.00 12.98
C GLU A 205 15.43 -19.37 12.45
N ILE A 206 14.87 -18.52 11.60
CA ILE A 206 13.55 -18.74 11.00
C ILE A 206 13.58 -19.98 10.09
N THR A 207 14.58 -20.11 9.22
CA THR A 207 14.68 -21.30 8.34
C THR A 207 14.99 -22.57 9.11
N LYS A 208 15.74 -22.49 10.22
CA LYS A 208 15.99 -23.64 11.10
C LYS A 208 14.70 -24.16 11.75
N ASP A 209 13.82 -23.27 12.20
CA ASP A 209 12.50 -23.64 12.73
C ASP A 209 11.63 -24.28 11.64
N ILE A 210 11.59 -23.71 10.42
CA ILE A 210 10.89 -24.31 9.26
C ILE A 210 11.44 -25.72 8.97
N ASN A 211 12.76 -25.86 8.89
CA ASN A 211 13.42 -27.14 8.63
C ASN A 211 13.19 -28.17 9.72
N ARG A 212 13.06 -27.76 10.99
CA ARG A 212 12.65 -28.66 12.08
C ARG A 212 11.26 -29.23 11.81
N ILE A 213 10.29 -28.37 11.46
CA ILE A 213 8.91 -28.80 11.16
C ILE A 213 8.87 -29.71 9.94
N VAL A 214 9.59 -29.38 8.87
CA VAL A 214 9.65 -30.24 7.67
C VAL A 214 10.30 -31.59 7.98
N LYS A 215 11.36 -31.64 8.80
CA LYS A 215 11.95 -32.91 9.27
C LYS A 215 10.94 -33.76 10.04
N GLU A 216 10.15 -33.15 10.93
CA GLU A 216 9.12 -33.83 11.70
C GLU A 216 8.01 -34.38 10.80
N LYS A 217 7.51 -33.59 9.85
CA LYS A 217 6.58 -34.05 8.81
C LYS A 217 7.15 -35.25 8.06
N ASN A 218 8.38 -35.12 7.58
CA ASN A 218 9.05 -36.15 6.78
C ASN A 218 9.32 -37.44 7.56
N ALA A 219 9.52 -37.36 8.87
CA ALA A 219 9.67 -38.53 9.74
C ALA A 219 8.38 -39.37 9.80
N CYS A 220 7.21 -38.73 9.67
CA CYS A 220 5.92 -39.41 9.67
C CYS A 220 5.35 -39.56 8.25
N LYS A 221 6.05 -40.33 7.41
CA LYS A 221 5.67 -40.48 6.00
C LYS A 221 4.45 -41.39 5.80
N LEU A 222 3.38 -40.84 5.22
CA LEU A 222 2.23 -41.61 4.77
C LEU A 222 2.40 -42.04 3.32
N THR A 223 2.15 -43.33 3.06
CA THR A 223 2.15 -43.86 1.70
C THR A 223 0.84 -44.58 1.41
N LEU A 224 0.15 -44.17 0.33
CA LEU A 224 -1.18 -44.66 -0.03
C LEU A 224 -1.33 -44.94 -1.52
N ASN A 225 -2.30 -45.79 -1.87
CA ASN A 225 -2.76 -45.90 -3.25
C ASN A 225 -3.47 -44.61 -3.69
N GLU A 226 -3.25 -44.17 -4.93
CA GLU A 226 -3.79 -42.90 -5.43
C GLU A 226 -5.32 -42.85 -5.46
N SER A 227 -5.99 -43.92 -5.88
CA SER A 227 -7.47 -43.98 -5.92
C SER A 227 -8.07 -43.96 -4.52
N LEU A 228 -7.40 -44.60 -3.55
CA LEU A 228 -7.79 -44.58 -2.14
C LEU A 228 -7.56 -43.21 -1.50
N ALA A 229 -6.44 -42.55 -1.81
CA ALA A 229 -6.17 -41.20 -1.36
C ALA A 229 -7.25 -40.23 -1.86
N LYS A 230 -7.62 -40.32 -3.14
CA LYS A 230 -8.69 -39.51 -3.73
C LYS A 230 -10.05 -39.78 -3.07
N SER A 231 -10.42 -41.05 -2.82
CA SER A 231 -11.70 -41.36 -2.13
C SER A 231 -11.74 -40.88 -0.67
N MET A 232 -10.57 -40.73 -0.03
CA MET A 232 -10.41 -40.21 1.32
C MET A 232 -10.23 -38.67 1.38
N GLY A 233 -10.42 -37.98 0.25
CA GLY A 233 -10.39 -36.51 0.14
C GLY A 233 -9.00 -35.89 0.09
N PHE A 234 -7.95 -36.65 -0.24
CA PHE A 234 -6.61 -36.09 -0.42
C PHE A 234 -6.46 -35.44 -1.80
N ASP A 235 -5.92 -34.22 -1.83
CA ASP A 235 -5.52 -33.55 -3.07
C ASP A 235 -4.11 -33.99 -3.48
N VAL A 236 -4.06 -35.08 -4.25
CA VAL A 236 -2.79 -35.67 -4.71
C VAL A 236 -1.98 -34.70 -5.57
N ALA A 237 -2.62 -33.79 -6.30
CA ALA A 237 -1.91 -32.81 -7.13
C ALA A 237 -1.19 -31.78 -6.24
N LEU A 238 -1.87 -31.30 -5.19
CA LEU A 238 -1.29 -30.38 -4.22
C LEU A 238 -0.05 -30.97 -3.54
N TYR A 239 -0.11 -32.22 -3.04
CA TYR A 239 1.05 -32.86 -2.41
C TYR A 239 2.21 -33.12 -3.37
N LYS A 240 1.93 -33.36 -4.65
CA LYS A 240 2.98 -33.50 -5.68
C LYS A 240 3.69 -32.17 -5.92
N LYS A 241 2.93 -31.07 -5.97
CA LYS A 241 3.46 -29.71 -6.10
C LYS A 241 4.26 -29.27 -4.89
N ASP A 242 3.79 -29.60 -3.68
CA ASP A 242 4.49 -29.34 -2.41
C ASP A 242 5.86 -30.04 -2.36
N ALA A 243 6.00 -31.18 -3.05
CA ALA A 243 7.26 -31.90 -3.18
C ALA A 243 8.18 -31.34 -4.29
N GLU A 244 7.80 -30.30 -5.04
CA GLU A 244 8.67 -29.69 -6.05
C GLU A 244 9.76 -28.83 -5.39
N ASP A 245 10.94 -28.79 -6.01
CA ASP A 245 12.10 -28.08 -5.47
C ASP A 245 12.05 -26.60 -5.88
N ASN A 246 12.05 -25.70 -4.89
CA ASN A 246 11.98 -24.26 -5.11
C ASN A 246 13.38 -23.65 -5.15
N LYS A 247 14.15 -24.00 -6.20
CA LYS A 247 15.58 -23.72 -6.33
C LYS A 247 15.92 -22.23 -6.23
N GLU A 248 15.15 -21.39 -6.90
CA GLU A 248 15.34 -19.94 -6.93
C GLU A 248 15.20 -19.33 -5.52
N PHE A 249 14.18 -19.76 -4.78
CA PHE A 249 13.98 -19.35 -3.39
C PHE A 249 15.13 -19.82 -2.47
N ASN A 250 15.58 -21.06 -2.64
CA ASN A 250 16.70 -21.62 -1.88
C ASN A 250 18.04 -20.92 -2.19
N GLU A 251 18.23 -20.38 -3.38
CA GLU A 251 19.40 -19.56 -3.72
C GLU A 251 19.37 -18.20 -3.01
N ILE A 252 18.19 -17.58 -2.89
CA ILE A 252 18.01 -16.34 -2.13
C ILE A 252 18.35 -16.57 -0.65
N LEU A 253 17.83 -17.63 -0.04
CA LEU A 253 18.12 -17.95 1.37
C LEU A 253 19.63 -18.12 1.63
N LYS A 254 20.35 -18.77 0.71
CA LYS A 254 21.81 -18.91 0.82
C LYS A 254 22.54 -17.57 0.77
N LYS A 255 22.11 -16.64 -0.10
CA LYS A 255 22.68 -15.28 -0.17
C LYS A 255 22.46 -14.52 1.14
N LEU A 256 21.39 -14.84 1.86
CA LEU A 256 21.04 -14.27 3.17
C LEU A 256 21.68 -15.00 4.36
N GLY A 257 22.58 -15.96 4.11
CA GLY A 257 23.25 -16.74 5.16
C GLY A 257 22.37 -17.79 5.83
N ALA A 258 21.20 -18.09 5.27
CA ALA A 258 20.26 -19.08 5.80
C ALA A 258 20.38 -20.44 5.08
N GLU A 259 20.03 -21.52 5.79
CA GLU A 259 19.95 -22.85 5.20
C GLU A 259 18.79 -22.95 4.19
N PRO A 260 18.94 -23.74 3.11
CA PRO A 260 17.83 -24.07 2.22
C PRO A 260 16.69 -24.76 2.96
N ILE A 261 15.45 -24.51 2.52
CA ILE A 261 14.30 -25.24 3.04
C ILE A 261 14.34 -26.67 2.50
N ILE A 262 14.23 -27.63 3.41
CA ILE A 262 14.21 -29.05 3.10
C ILE A 262 12.97 -29.38 2.28
N LYS A 263 13.12 -30.27 1.31
CA LYS A 263 12.01 -30.76 0.51
C LYS A 263 11.02 -31.58 1.32
N HIS A 264 9.74 -31.34 1.10
CA HIS A 264 8.65 -32.14 1.64
C HIS A 264 8.61 -33.55 1.00
N ASN A 265 8.56 -34.58 1.84
CA ASN A 265 8.49 -35.99 1.46
C ASN A 265 7.63 -36.80 2.45
N TYR A 266 6.75 -36.12 3.19
CA TYR A 266 5.88 -36.70 4.20
C TYR A 266 4.67 -37.44 3.61
N PHE A 267 4.43 -37.30 2.30
CA PHE A 267 3.40 -38.03 1.57
C PHE A 267 3.98 -38.63 0.29
N ALA A 268 3.66 -39.88 0.00
CA ALA A 268 3.97 -40.51 -1.27
C ALA A 268 2.88 -41.51 -1.68
N THR A 269 2.94 -41.97 -2.93
CA THR A 269 2.16 -43.11 -3.40
C THR A 269 3.11 -44.23 -3.80
N SER A 270 2.97 -45.43 -3.22
CA SER A 270 3.86 -46.57 -3.52
C SER A 270 3.25 -47.53 -4.52
N LYS A 271 4.14 -48.35 -5.12
CA LYS A 271 3.81 -49.58 -5.83
C LYS A 271 4.50 -50.84 -5.25
N ASN A 272 5.34 -50.79 -4.19
CA ASN A 272 6.17 -51.93 -3.67
C ASN A 272 6.66 -51.84 -2.18
N LYS A 273 7.30 -52.93 -1.67
CA LYS A 273 7.53 -53.36 -0.25
C LYS A 273 8.75 -52.77 0.54
N ASN A 274 8.75 -52.91 1.88
CA ASN A 274 9.43 -52.14 2.98
C ASN A 274 8.71 -50.83 3.38
N GLU A 275 7.46 -50.75 3.00
CA GLU A 275 6.47 -49.76 3.40
C GLU A 275 5.89 -50.13 4.77
N ILE A 276 5.76 -49.16 5.69
CA ILE A 276 4.94 -49.35 6.90
C ILE A 276 3.49 -49.42 6.43
N LYS A 277 3.03 -50.64 6.22
CA LYS A 277 1.73 -50.94 5.60
C LYS A 277 0.77 -51.41 6.67
N PHE A 278 -0.15 -50.53 7.03
CA PHE A 278 -1.37 -50.92 7.70
C PHE A 278 -2.33 -51.47 6.63
N GLU A 279 -2.39 -52.80 6.50
CA GLU A 279 -3.19 -53.43 5.45
C GLU A 279 -4.61 -53.71 5.94
N ASN A 280 -5.56 -53.02 5.31
CA ASN A 280 -6.95 -53.40 5.41
C ASN A 280 -7.21 -54.61 4.53
N ALA A 281 -7.37 -55.79 5.12
CA ALA A 281 -7.52 -57.05 4.39
C ALA A 281 -8.90 -57.24 3.71
N SER A 282 -9.85 -56.35 3.97
CA SER A 282 -11.19 -56.39 3.38
C SER A 282 -11.36 -55.40 2.25
N LYS A 283 -12.04 -55.81 1.18
CA LYS A 283 -12.43 -54.94 0.06
C LYS A 283 -13.68 -54.10 0.36
N GLU A 284 -14.38 -54.42 1.44
CA GLU A 284 -15.68 -53.85 1.80
C GLU A 284 -15.66 -53.09 3.13
N ILE A 285 -14.78 -53.49 4.06
CA ILE A 285 -14.71 -52.96 5.42
C ILE A 285 -13.35 -52.34 5.64
N LEU A 286 -13.28 -51.04 5.95
CA LEU A 286 -12.05 -50.39 6.39
C LEU A 286 -11.91 -50.50 7.91
N SER A 287 -10.83 -51.13 8.38
CA SER A 287 -10.56 -51.28 9.81
C SER A 287 -10.55 -49.93 10.53
N SER A 288 -11.34 -49.83 11.60
CA SER A 288 -11.47 -48.61 12.42
C SER A 288 -10.13 -48.16 13.02
N VAL A 289 -9.24 -49.10 13.34
CA VAL A 289 -7.88 -48.79 13.81
C VAL A 289 -7.07 -48.03 12.76
N LEU A 290 -7.22 -48.37 11.48
CA LEU A 290 -6.50 -47.70 10.40
C LEU A 290 -7.07 -46.32 10.12
N ILE A 291 -8.39 -46.17 10.27
CA ILE A 291 -9.07 -44.86 10.23
C ILE A 291 -8.57 -43.99 11.39
N MET A 292 -8.43 -44.53 12.60
CA MET A 292 -7.90 -43.79 13.75
C MET A 292 -6.46 -43.33 13.52
N ILE A 293 -5.57 -44.22 13.06
CA ILE A 293 -4.17 -43.86 12.76
C ILE A 293 -4.10 -42.81 11.66
N LEU A 294 -4.88 -42.97 10.59
CA LEU A 294 -4.95 -42.00 9.49
C LEU A 294 -5.48 -40.65 9.96
N ASN A 295 -6.51 -40.62 10.80
CA ASN A 295 -7.07 -39.39 11.34
C ASN A 295 -6.07 -38.70 12.28
N SER A 296 -5.40 -39.43 13.17
CA SER A 296 -4.34 -38.89 14.01
C SER A 296 -3.19 -38.32 13.18
N TRP A 297 -2.78 -39.02 12.12
CA TRP A 297 -1.80 -38.52 11.17
C TRP A 297 -2.27 -37.22 10.49
N LYS A 298 -3.51 -37.19 9.98
CA LYS A 298 -4.09 -35.99 9.33
C LYS A 298 -4.10 -34.79 10.28
N GLN A 299 -4.53 -34.99 11.52
CA GLN A 299 -4.57 -33.93 12.53
C GLN A 299 -3.18 -33.42 12.88
N HIS A 300 -2.21 -34.32 13.02
CA HIS A 300 -0.83 -33.92 13.32
C HIS A 300 -0.17 -33.18 12.15
N ILE A 301 -0.34 -33.65 10.92
CA ILE A 301 0.14 -32.94 9.72
C ILE A 301 -0.54 -31.58 9.57
N TYR A 302 -1.85 -31.48 9.85
CA TYR A 302 -2.56 -30.21 9.86
C TYR A 302 -1.95 -29.23 10.87
N TYR A 303 -1.68 -29.69 12.10
CA TYR A 303 -0.99 -28.89 13.11
C TYR A 303 0.39 -28.41 12.64
N LEU A 304 1.22 -29.33 12.11
CA LEU A 304 2.54 -28.98 11.58
C LEU A 304 2.47 -28.04 10.36
N ASN A 305 1.40 -28.09 9.57
CA ASN A 305 1.14 -27.12 8.49
C ASN A 305 0.84 -25.73 9.05
N GLN A 306 0.06 -25.62 10.13
CA GLN A 306 -0.20 -24.32 10.78
C GLN A 306 1.08 -23.72 11.35
N GLU A 307 1.91 -24.53 12.01
CA GLU A 307 3.20 -24.07 12.53
C GLU A 307 4.16 -23.67 11.40
N GLU A 308 4.27 -24.46 10.32
CA GLU A 308 5.07 -24.07 9.15
C GLU A 308 4.58 -22.74 8.54
N ASN A 309 3.26 -22.58 8.36
CA ASN A 309 2.68 -21.36 7.82
C ASN A 309 2.98 -20.14 8.70
N ARG A 310 3.01 -20.31 10.03
CA ARG A 310 3.38 -19.23 10.96
C ARG A 310 4.82 -18.77 10.70
N TYR A 311 5.76 -19.70 10.58
CA TYR A 311 7.16 -19.36 10.31
C TYR A 311 7.40 -18.85 8.88
N LEU A 312 6.65 -19.34 7.90
CA LEU A 312 6.68 -18.80 6.52
C LEU A 312 6.12 -17.37 6.46
N ALA A 313 5.09 -17.05 7.23
CA ALA A 313 4.57 -15.69 7.35
C ALA A 313 5.60 -14.76 8.01
N GLU A 314 6.25 -15.23 9.08
CA GLU A 314 7.34 -14.50 9.73
C GLU A 314 8.51 -14.26 8.75
N LEU A 315 8.92 -15.28 7.99
CA LEU A 315 9.96 -15.15 6.97
C LEU A 315 9.58 -14.14 5.88
N ARG A 316 8.32 -14.15 5.42
CA ARG A 316 7.79 -13.18 4.47
C ARG A 316 7.87 -11.76 5.02
N ASP A 317 7.42 -11.57 6.26
CA ASP A 317 7.36 -10.25 6.89
C ASP A 317 8.76 -9.69 7.17
N ALA A 318 9.73 -10.57 7.44
CA ALA A 318 11.16 -10.22 7.50
C ALA A 318 11.75 -9.84 6.14
N LEU A 319 11.45 -10.61 5.08
CA LEU A 319 12.02 -10.40 3.74
C LEU A 319 11.45 -9.17 3.01
N LEU A 320 10.17 -8.85 3.21
CA LEU A 320 9.45 -7.87 2.40
C LEU A 320 10.05 -6.44 2.49
N PRO A 321 10.42 -5.92 3.68
CA PRO A 321 11.12 -4.64 3.81
C PRO A 321 12.49 -4.62 3.12
N ASP A 322 13.26 -5.71 3.22
CA ASP A 322 14.59 -5.81 2.61
C ASP A 322 14.51 -5.91 1.07
N LEU A 323 13.47 -6.56 0.55
CA LEU A 323 13.14 -6.55 -0.88
C LEU A 323 12.71 -5.16 -1.36
N MET A 324 11.80 -4.49 -0.64
CA MET A 324 11.30 -3.16 -1.04
C MET A 324 12.36 -2.06 -0.94
N SER A 325 13.27 -2.17 0.02
CA SER A 325 14.41 -1.25 0.17
C SER A 325 15.53 -1.49 -0.84
N GLY A 326 15.45 -2.56 -1.65
CA GLY A 326 16.48 -2.94 -2.62
C GLY A 326 17.76 -3.50 -1.99
N LYS A 327 17.75 -3.84 -0.68
CA LYS A 327 18.85 -4.55 -0.02
C LYS A 327 19.02 -5.97 -0.58
N ILE A 328 17.91 -6.57 -1.02
CA ILE A 328 17.87 -7.90 -1.66
C ILE A 328 17.40 -7.73 -3.10
N ASN A 329 18.24 -8.13 -4.06
CA ASN A 329 17.88 -8.22 -5.47
C ASN A 329 17.60 -9.68 -5.84
N LEU A 330 16.45 -9.91 -6.48
CA LEU A 330 16.05 -11.20 -7.05
C LEU A 330 16.91 -11.54 -8.27
#